data_AF-C9JE27-F1
#
_entry.id   AF-C9JE27-F1
#
_cell.length_a   1.000
_cell.length_b   1.000
_cell.length_c   1.000
_cell.angle_alpha   90.00
_cell.angle_beta   90.00
_cell.angle_gamma   90.00
#
_symmetry.space_group_name_H-M   'P 1'
#
loop_
_entity.id
_entity.type
_entity.pdbx_description
1 polymer ?
#
loop_
_entity_poly.entity_id
_entity_poly.type
_entity_poly.pdbx_seq_one_letter_code
_entity_poly.pdbx_strand_id
1 'polypeptide(L)'
;MWATCCNWFCLDGQPEEVPPPQGARMQAYSNPGYSSFPSPTGLEPSCKSCGAHFANTARKQTCLDCKKNFCMTCSSQVGNGPRLCLLCQRFRATAFQREELMKMKVKDLRDYLSLHDISTEMCREKEELVLLVLGQQPVISQEDRTRASTLS
;
A
#
# COMPACT_ATOMS: atom_id res chain seq x y z
N MET A 1 13.91 49.22 12.63
CA MET A 1 13.56 50.57 12.13
C MET A 1 13.17 50.42 10.66
N TRP A 2 11.95 50.86 10.33
CA TRP A 2 11.36 51.18 9.00
C TRP A 2 12.38 51.63 7.92
N ALA A 3 12.17 51.59 6.61
CA ALA A 3 11.16 51.07 5.67
C ALA A 3 11.79 51.22 4.27
N THR A 4 11.35 50.45 3.26
CA THR A 4 11.34 51.00 1.90
C THR A 4 10.20 50.38 1.10
N CYS A 5 9.05 51.05 1.19
CA CYS A 5 7.92 50.90 0.29
C CYS A 5 8.30 51.48 -1.07
N CYS A 6 8.16 50.74 -2.17
CA CYS A 6 8.04 51.34 -3.50
C CYS A 6 6.56 51.43 -3.83
N ASN A 7 5.95 52.57 -3.48
CA ASN A 7 4.63 52.97 -3.94
C ASN A 7 4.84 53.84 -5.20
N TRP A 8 4.45 53.32 -6.36
CA TRP A 8 4.34 54.14 -7.57
C TRP A 8 3.03 54.93 -7.47
N PHE A 9 3.15 56.24 -7.36
CA PHE A 9 2.03 57.17 -7.26
C PHE A 9 1.57 57.65 -8.64
N CYS A 10 0.35 58.20 -8.64
CA CYS A 10 -0.32 59.07 -9.63
C CYS A 10 -1.19 58.31 -10.66
N LEU A 11 -2.52 58.47 -10.67
CA LEU A 11 -3.25 59.74 -10.58
C LEU A 11 -4.69 59.60 -10.02
N ASP A 12 -5.12 60.66 -9.33
CA ASP A 12 -6.46 60.94 -8.81
C ASP A 12 -7.59 60.95 -9.86
N GLY A 13 -8.77 60.48 -9.44
CA GLY A 13 -10.08 60.72 -10.06
C GLY A 13 -11.18 60.50 -9.02
N GLN A 14 -11.86 61.58 -8.65
CA GLN A 14 -12.84 61.76 -7.56
C GLN A 14 -13.99 60.72 -7.45
N PRO A 15 -14.70 60.69 -6.29
CA PRO A 15 -15.85 59.81 -6.06
C PRO A 15 -17.12 60.39 -6.70
N GLU A 16 -17.90 59.53 -7.36
CA GLU A 16 -19.31 59.80 -7.60
C GLU A 16 -20.16 58.62 -7.09
N GLU A 17 -21.07 58.95 -6.20
CA GLU A 17 -21.98 58.05 -5.50
C GLU A 17 -23.24 57.83 -6.36
N VAL A 18 -23.55 56.59 -6.75
CA VAL A 18 -24.81 56.24 -7.43
C VAL A 18 -25.34 54.88 -6.90
N PRO A 19 -26.65 54.76 -6.57
CA PRO A 19 -27.21 53.73 -5.67
C PRO A 19 -27.43 52.34 -6.32
N PRO A 20 -27.71 51.28 -5.52
CA PRO A 20 -27.74 49.91 -6.04
C PRO A 20 -29.11 49.54 -6.62
N PRO A 21 -29.16 48.70 -7.66
CA PRO A 21 -30.29 47.83 -7.88
C PRO A 21 -29.86 46.36 -7.88
N GLN A 22 -30.30 45.66 -6.83
CA GLN A 22 -31.00 44.38 -6.85
C GLN A 22 -30.70 43.42 -8.01
N GLY A 23 -30.09 42.27 -7.68
CA GLY A 23 -30.15 41.07 -8.54
C GLY A 23 -28.86 40.28 -8.73
N ALA A 24 -27.90 40.31 -7.80
CA ALA A 24 -26.71 39.47 -7.91
C ALA A 24 -26.96 38.09 -7.29
N ARG A 25 -27.36 37.14 -8.14
CA ARG A 25 -27.24 35.70 -7.92
C ARG A 25 -25.84 35.43 -7.35
N MET A 26 -25.74 34.89 -6.13
CA MET A 26 -24.46 34.53 -5.50
C MET A 26 -23.73 33.49 -6.37
N GLN A 27 -22.92 33.94 -7.32
CA GLN A 27 -21.92 33.10 -7.98
C GLN A 27 -20.74 33.01 -7.02
N ALA A 28 -20.65 31.87 -6.33
CA ALA A 28 -19.53 31.56 -5.47
C ALA A 28 -18.23 31.64 -6.30
N TYR A 29 -17.31 32.50 -5.88
CA TYR A 29 -15.99 32.64 -6.46
C TYR A 29 -15.30 31.27 -6.50
N SER A 30 -15.16 30.69 -7.69
CA SER A 30 -14.43 29.45 -7.89
C SER A 30 -12.94 29.81 -7.93
N ASN A 31 -12.23 29.55 -6.85
CA ASN A 31 -10.78 29.76 -6.76
C ASN A 31 -10.09 28.76 -7.72
N PRO A 32 -9.39 29.19 -8.78
CA PRO A 32 -8.75 28.29 -9.73
C PRO A 32 -7.59 27.47 -9.15
N GLY A 33 -7.20 27.75 -7.89
CA GLY A 33 -6.25 26.94 -7.11
C GLY A 33 -6.89 25.88 -6.21
N TYR A 34 -8.22 25.78 -6.14
CA TYR A 34 -8.90 24.79 -5.31
C TYR A 34 -9.07 23.47 -6.07
N SER A 35 -8.09 22.58 -5.92
CA SER A 35 -8.24 21.18 -6.31
C SER A 35 -9.27 20.52 -5.38
N SER A 36 -10.43 20.12 -5.92
CA SER A 36 -11.45 19.34 -5.17
C SER A 36 -11.01 17.89 -4.89
N PHE A 37 -9.76 17.55 -5.19
CA PHE A 37 -9.19 16.28 -4.79
C PHE A 37 -8.98 16.31 -3.27
N PRO A 38 -9.66 15.44 -2.51
CA PRO A 38 -9.38 15.35 -1.08
C PRO A 38 -7.90 15.05 -0.91
N SER A 39 -7.20 15.87 -0.13
CA SER A 39 -5.83 15.55 0.30
C SER A 39 -5.84 14.15 0.92
N PRO A 40 -4.89 13.25 0.60
CA PRO A 40 -4.96 11.85 1.00
C PRO A 40 -5.04 11.77 2.53
N THR A 41 -6.25 11.55 3.03
CA THR A 41 -6.56 11.59 4.45
C THR A 41 -6.26 10.20 4.98
N GLY A 42 -5.01 9.97 5.40
CA GLY A 42 -4.57 8.69 5.93
C GLY A 42 -4.33 7.61 4.87
N LEU A 43 -3.52 6.60 5.23
CA LEU A 43 -3.25 5.40 4.44
C LEU A 43 -4.55 4.63 4.19
N GLU A 44 -5.32 5.06 3.19
CA GLU A 44 -6.44 4.32 2.65
C GLU A 44 -5.96 2.90 2.30
N PRO A 45 -6.54 1.84 2.89
CA PRO A 45 -6.07 0.50 2.66
C PRO A 45 -6.28 0.14 1.18
N SER A 46 -5.21 -0.30 0.53
CA SER A 46 -5.22 -0.72 -0.87
C SER A 46 -4.69 -2.14 -1.01
N CYS A 47 -4.99 -2.77 -2.15
CA CYS A 47 -4.46 -4.08 -2.46
C CYS A 47 -2.94 -3.99 -2.70
N LYS A 48 -2.16 -4.75 -1.93
CA LYS A 48 -0.69 -4.74 -2.07
C LYS A 48 -0.18 -5.25 -3.42
N SER A 49 -0.98 -6.04 -4.15
CA SER A 49 -0.60 -6.60 -5.45
C SER A 49 -0.95 -5.71 -6.65
N CYS A 50 -2.18 -5.17 -6.70
CA CYS A 50 -2.65 -4.41 -7.86
C CYS A 50 -2.83 -2.91 -7.57
N GLY A 51 -2.65 -2.46 -6.33
CA GLY A 51 -2.82 -1.06 -5.93
C GLY A 51 -4.26 -0.58 -5.84
N ALA A 52 -5.25 -1.39 -6.23
CA ALA A 52 -6.65 -0.99 -6.19
C ALA A 52 -7.11 -0.66 -4.76
N HIS A 53 -7.81 0.48 -4.61
CA HIS A 53 -8.47 0.86 -3.38
C HIS A 53 -9.65 -0.08 -3.09
N PHE A 54 -9.89 -0.37 -1.80
CA PHE A 54 -11.05 -1.16 -1.42
C PHE A 54 -12.29 -0.27 -1.39
N ALA A 55 -13.25 -0.49 -2.30
CA ALA A 55 -14.55 0.19 -2.26
C ALA A 55 -15.31 -0.03 -0.93
N ASN A 56 -15.00 -1.11 -0.22
CA ASN A 56 -15.40 -1.34 1.15
C ASN A 56 -14.26 -2.05 1.89
N THR A 57 -13.76 -1.46 2.96
CA THR A 57 -12.65 -1.99 3.77
C THR A 57 -12.97 -3.35 4.40
N ALA A 58 -14.24 -3.71 4.56
CA ALA A 58 -14.67 -5.04 5.01
C ALA A 58 -14.44 -6.15 3.98
N ARG A 59 -14.25 -5.81 2.69
CA ARG A 59 -14.00 -6.79 1.62
C ARG A 59 -12.51 -7.11 1.43
N LYS A 60 -11.62 -6.46 2.19
CA LYS A 60 -10.17 -6.73 2.12
C LYS A 60 -9.89 -8.16 2.58
N GLN A 61 -8.98 -8.83 1.88
CA GLN A 61 -8.55 -10.19 2.20
C GLN A 61 -7.14 -10.11 2.77
N THR A 62 -6.96 -10.51 4.02
CA THR A 62 -5.64 -10.55 4.66
C THR A 62 -4.96 -11.87 4.34
N CYS A 63 -3.74 -11.81 3.78
CA CYS A 63 -2.93 -13.00 3.58
C CYS A 63 -2.39 -13.50 4.93
N LEU A 64 -2.56 -14.79 5.23
CA LEU A 64 -2.04 -15.37 6.48
C LEU A 64 -0.51 -15.30 6.57
N ASP A 65 0.21 -15.49 5.45
CA ASP A 65 1.67 -15.58 5.45
C ASP A 65 2.34 -14.22 5.59
N CYS A 66 2.06 -13.29 4.67
CA CYS A 66 2.71 -11.98 4.66
C CYS A 66 1.95 -10.88 5.42
N LYS A 67 0.76 -11.19 5.96
CA LYS A 67 -0.07 -10.27 6.75
C LYS A 67 -0.50 -8.98 6.03
N LYS A 68 -0.28 -8.87 4.72
CA LYS A 68 -0.72 -7.73 3.90
C LYS A 68 -2.16 -7.91 3.38
N ASN A 69 -2.78 -6.80 2.96
CA ASN A 69 -4.14 -6.77 2.44
C ASN A 69 -4.19 -6.92 0.91
N PHE A 70 -5.12 -7.74 0.42
CA PHE A 70 -5.33 -8.03 -1.00
C PHE A 70 -6.82 -7.98 -1.36
N CYS A 71 -7.12 -7.76 -2.65
CA CYS A 71 -8.49 -7.92 -3.14
C CYS A 71 -8.82 -9.42 -3.36
N MET A 72 -10.09 -9.70 -3.63
CA MET A 72 -10.59 -11.05 -3.88
C MET A 72 -9.90 -11.72 -5.07
N THR A 73 -9.47 -10.96 -6.08
CA THR A 73 -8.80 -11.48 -7.28
C THR A 73 -7.30 -11.70 -7.10
N CYS A 74 -6.66 -10.97 -6.17
CA CYS A 74 -5.23 -11.12 -5.85
C CYS A 74 -4.97 -12.09 -4.68
N SER A 75 -5.99 -12.77 -4.20
CA SER A 75 -5.88 -13.77 -3.13
C SER A 75 -6.83 -14.94 -3.37
N SER A 76 -6.45 -16.12 -2.91
CA SER A 76 -7.24 -17.34 -3.05
C SER A 76 -7.35 -18.07 -1.72
N GLN A 77 -8.44 -18.80 -1.54
CA GLN A 77 -8.61 -19.76 -0.46
C GLN A 77 -8.81 -21.13 -1.10
N VAL A 78 -7.97 -22.10 -0.74
CA VAL A 78 -8.08 -23.47 -1.26
C VAL A 78 -8.88 -24.29 -0.24
N GLY A 79 -10.10 -24.69 -0.61
CA GLY A 79 -11.03 -25.38 0.30
C GLY A 79 -11.31 -24.58 1.57
N ASN A 80 -11.25 -25.23 2.72
CA ASN A 80 -11.37 -24.59 4.04
C ASN A 80 -10.00 -24.13 4.60
N GLY A 81 -8.97 -24.03 3.75
CA GLY A 81 -7.64 -23.62 4.14
C GLY A 81 -7.51 -22.13 4.45
N PRO A 82 -6.32 -21.66 4.86
CA PRO A 82 -6.09 -20.25 5.09
C PRO A 82 -6.15 -19.44 3.79
N ARG A 83 -6.58 -18.18 3.88
CA ARG A 83 -6.56 -17.23 2.78
C ARG A 83 -5.13 -16.75 2.53
N LEU A 84 -4.66 -16.87 1.29
CA LEU A 84 -3.31 -16.46 0.90
C LEU A 84 -3.35 -15.56 -0.34
N CYS A 85 -2.39 -14.64 -0.45
CA CYS A 85 -2.17 -13.95 -1.71
C CYS A 85 -1.62 -14.92 -2.76
N LEU A 86 -1.81 -14.61 -4.04
CA LEU A 86 -1.37 -15.50 -5.12
C LEU A 86 0.14 -15.79 -5.09
N LEU A 87 0.94 -14.84 -4.62
CA LEU A 87 2.39 -15.02 -4.50
C LEU A 87 2.75 -16.00 -3.38
N CYS A 88 2.27 -15.79 -2.15
CA CYS A 88 2.49 -16.72 -1.04
C CYS A 88 1.95 -18.12 -1.35
N GLN A 89 0.79 -18.22 -2.01
CA GLN A 89 0.25 -19.51 -2.46
C GLN A 89 1.21 -20.23 -3.41
N ARG A 90 1.79 -19.52 -4.39
CA ARG A 90 2.77 -20.08 -5.33
C ARG A 90 4.04 -20.55 -4.62
N PHE A 91 4.52 -19.77 -3.65
CA PHE A 91 5.69 -20.16 -2.85
C PHE A 91 5.42 -21.39 -1.99
N ARG A 92 4.25 -21.48 -1.34
CA ARG A 92 3.85 -22.71 -0.63
C ARG A 92 3.79 -23.93 -1.56
N ALA A 93 3.36 -23.76 -2.81
CA ALA A 93 3.32 -24.86 -3.79
C ALA A 93 4.71 -25.41 -4.15
N THR A 94 5.79 -24.66 -3.92
CA THR A 94 7.17 -25.16 -4.07
C THR A 94 7.61 -26.07 -2.93
N ALA A 95 6.80 -26.21 -1.89
CA ALA A 95 7.14 -26.85 -0.61
C ALA A 95 8.44 -26.30 0.02
N PHE A 96 8.87 -25.10 -0.39
CA PHE A 96 10.15 -24.48 -0.01
C PHE A 96 11.35 -25.40 -0.30
N GLN A 97 11.30 -26.18 -1.38
CA GLN A 97 12.47 -26.91 -1.87
C GLN A 97 13.38 -25.98 -2.64
N ARG A 98 14.70 -26.10 -2.44
CA ARG A 98 15.70 -25.21 -3.06
C ARG A 98 15.62 -25.26 -4.58
N GLU A 99 15.46 -26.46 -5.13
CA GLU A 99 15.40 -26.75 -6.56
C GLU A 99 14.18 -26.08 -7.21
N GLU A 100 13.04 -26.09 -6.52
CA GLU A 100 11.80 -25.45 -6.98
C GLU A 100 11.87 -23.92 -6.85
N LEU A 101 12.41 -23.40 -5.74
CA LEU A 101 12.65 -21.97 -5.58
C LEU A 101 13.63 -21.43 -6.62
N MET A 102 14.63 -22.23 -7.00
CA MET A 102 15.56 -21.88 -8.08
C MET A 102 14.89 -21.82 -9.46
N LYS A 103 13.71 -22.42 -9.65
CA LYS A 103 12.91 -22.27 -10.89
C LYS A 103 12.05 -21.00 -10.88
N MET A 104 11.83 -20.38 -9.73
CA MET A 104 11.04 -19.15 -9.62
C MET A 104 11.71 -17.97 -10.33
N LYS A 105 10.91 -17.01 -10.79
CA LYS A 105 11.44 -15.77 -11.38
C LYS A 105 12.11 -14.93 -10.29
N VAL A 106 13.21 -14.26 -10.64
CA VAL A 106 13.92 -13.34 -9.71
C VAL A 106 12.97 -12.26 -9.18
N LYS A 107 12.08 -11.74 -10.04
CA LYS A 107 11.03 -10.79 -9.63
C LYS A 107 10.13 -11.38 -8.55
N ASP A 108 9.65 -12.61 -8.74
CA ASP A 108 8.76 -13.26 -7.78
C ASP A 108 9.46 -13.51 -6.43
N LEU A 109 10.75 -13.88 -6.44
CA LEU A 109 11.58 -14.00 -5.24
C LEU A 109 11.68 -12.68 -4.48
N ARG A 110 12.03 -11.58 -5.18
CA ARG A 110 12.14 -10.26 -4.56
C ARG A 110 10.80 -9.74 -4.07
N ASP A 111 9.74 -9.93 -4.84
CA ASP A 111 8.38 -9.52 -4.46
C ASP A 111 7.91 -10.29 -3.22
N TYR A 112 8.18 -11.59 -3.15
CA TYR A 112 7.83 -12.41 -1.98
C TYR A 112 8.57 -11.91 -0.74
N LEU A 113 9.89 -11.74 -0.83
CA LEU A 113 10.70 -11.23 0.29
C LEU A 113 10.25 -9.83 0.72
N SER A 114 9.90 -8.96 -0.23
CA SER A 114 9.37 -7.62 0.05
C SER A 114 8.01 -7.66 0.75
N LEU A 115 7.14 -8.64 0.42
CA LEU A 115 5.87 -8.83 1.14
C LEU A 115 6.10 -9.27 2.59
N HIS A 116 7.19 -9.97 2.85
CA HIS A 116 7.62 -10.38 4.19
C HIS A 116 8.51 -9.33 4.88
N ASP A 117 8.59 -8.11 4.34
CA ASP A 117 9.37 -7.00 4.88
C ASP A 117 10.89 -7.30 5.00
N ILE A 118 11.42 -8.09 4.06
CA ILE A 118 12.84 -8.45 3.99
C ILE A 118 13.53 -7.68 2.88
N SER A 119 14.58 -6.94 3.25
CA SER A 119 15.41 -6.21 2.29
C SER A 119 16.17 -7.18 1.39
N THR A 120 16.21 -6.89 0.10
CA THR A 120 16.99 -7.63 -0.91
C THR A 120 18.01 -6.73 -1.61
N GLU A 121 18.32 -5.57 -1.03
CA GLU A 121 19.20 -4.55 -1.62
C GLU A 121 20.65 -5.03 -1.79
N MET A 122 21.12 -5.87 -0.86
CA MET A 122 22.49 -6.39 -0.89
C MET A 122 22.63 -7.67 -1.72
N CYS A 123 21.51 -8.29 -2.15
CA CYS A 123 21.54 -9.55 -2.89
C CYS A 123 21.94 -9.35 -4.34
N ARG A 124 23.08 -9.93 -4.73
CA ARG A 124 23.63 -9.87 -6.09
C ARG A 124 23.24 -11.07 -6.91
N GLU A 125 23.23 -12.24 -6.29
CA GLU A 125 22.93 -13.51 -6.93
C GLU A 125 21.51 -14.01 -6.62
N LYS A 126 20.96 -14.82 -7.53
CA LYS A 126 19.64 -15.45 -7.34
C LYS A 126 19.65 -16.41 -6.14
N GLU A 127 20.75 -17.10 -5.92
CA GLU A 127 20.94 -18.04 -4.81
C GLU A 127 20.75 -17.34 -3.46
N GLU A 128 21.25 -16.11 -3.30
CA GLU A 128 21.06 -15.33 -2.07
C GLU A 128 19.58 -15.08 -1.78
N LEU A 129 18.77 -14.78 -2.81
CA LEU A 129 17.33 -14.61 -2.64
C LEU A 129 16.65 -15.92 -2.24
N VAL A 130 17.05 -17.05 -2.84
CA VAL A 130 16.52 -18.37 -2.49
C VAL A 130 16.86 -18.73 -1.05
N LEU A 131 18.10 -18.48 -0.62
CA LEU A 131 18.54 -18.67 0.76
C LEU A 131 17.73 -17.82 1.75
N LEU A 132 17.44 -16.56 1.42
CA LEU A 132 16.58 -15.71 2.25
C LEU A 132 15.16 -16.28 2.37
N VAL A 133 14.62 -16.86 1.31
CA VAL A 133 13.28 -17.49 1.35
C VAL A 133 13.30 -18.73 2.24
N LEU A 134 14.33 -19.56 2.13
CA LEU A 134 14.49 -20.77 2.95
C LEU A 134 14.66 -20.45 4.44
N GLY A 135 15.43 -19.42 4.77
CA GLY A 135 15.61 -18.98 6.16
C GLY A 135 14.33 -18.50 6.85
N GLN A 136 13.32 -18.13 6.05
CA GLN A 136 12.04 -17.57 6.50
C GLN A 136 10.91 -18.58 6.58
N GLN A 137 11.18 -19.85 6.25
CA GLN A 137 10.20 -20.89 6.48
C GLN A 137 9.81 -20.82 7.97
N PRO A 138 8.52 -20.66 8.30
CA PRO A 138 8.10 -20.78 9.69
C PRO A 138 8.49 -22.19 10.11
N VAL A 139 9.58 -22.28 10.88
CA VAL A 139 9.87 -23.47 11.66
C VAL A 139 8.59 -23.62 12.47
N ILE A 140 7.79 -24.63 12.15
CA ILE A 140 6.81 -25.12 13.09
C ILE A 140 7.69 -25.48 14.29
N SER A 141 7.79 -24.55 15.24
CA SER A 141 8.61 -24.73 16.42
C SER A 141 8.14 -26.05 16.99
N GLN A 142 9.07 -26.98 17.18
CA GLN A 142 8.80 -28.32 17.71
C GLN A 142 8.08 -28.30 19.09
N GLU A 143 7.80 -27.13 19.63
CA GLU A 143 7.07 -26.87 20.86
C GLU A 143 5.62 -27.40 20.86
N ASP A 144 5.01 -27.63 19.69
CA ASP A 144 3.71 -28.33 19.59
C ASP A 144 3.81 -29.86 19.41
N ARG A 145 5.01 -30.40 19.14
CA ARG A 145 5.23 -31.85 19.07
C ARG A 145 5.56 -32.47 20.44
N THR A 146 5.91 -31.65 21.43
CA THR A 146 6.30 -32.14 22.77
C THR A 146 5.15 -32.20 23.78
N ARG A 147 3.93 -31.77 23.44
CA ARG A 147 2.76 -31.89 24.33
C ARG A 147 1.90 -33.14 24.09
N ALA A 148 2.16 -33.90 23.03
CA ALA A 148 1.42 -35.13 22.71
C ALA A 148 2.18 -36.42 23.10
N SER A 149 3.32 -36.33 23.79
CA SER A 149 4.12 -37.51 24.21
C SER A 149 4.21 -37.72 25.72
N THR A 150 3.43 -36.99 26.53
CA THR A 150 3.39 -37.16 28.00
C THR A 150 2.03 -37.66 28.53
N LEU A 151 1.25 -38.31 27.67
CA LEU A 151 0.07 -39.08 28.08
C LEU A 151 0.20 -40.49 27.50
N SER A 152 1.09 -41.27 28.11
CA SER A 152 1.09 -42.74 28.06
C SER A 152 1.66 -43.24 29.38
#